data_AF-A0A9E0XDY7-F1
#
_entry.id   AF-A0A9E0XDY7-F1
#
_cell.length_a   1.000
_cell.length_b   1.000
_cell.length_c   1.000
_cell.angle_alpha   90.00
_cell.angle_beta   90.00
_cell.angle_gamma   90.00
#
_symmetry.space_group_name_H-M   'P 1'
#
loop_
_entity.id
_entity.type
_entity.pdbx_description
1 polymer ?
#
loop_
_entity_poly.entity_id
_entity_poly.type
_entity_poly.pdbx_seq_one_letter_code
_entity_poly.pdbx_strand_id
1 'polypeptide(L)'
;MTIRISVPRVLALAVAFATLAVAPLPARTDHKFTTSPTLALEAQYVVQLLEQAHYNRDAVTAADYIQIIPSYMADLDGQKLFFLNSDKLSFDEQYSKNLYWNIRQLGNINAAYDIYGVYETRVNERINWIFNELKKDFDLTTHDTYRLDRTKSEWPANAQAADTLWHQRLKLELIAELMNKKTMDQAKETVRKRYERMLKNMDDVEGSDLSELFLSNVGRLYDPHTTYFSASTFEDFNIQMKLQLFGIGA
;
A
#
# COMPACT_ATOMS: atom_id res chain seq x y z
N MET A 1 74.42 19.13 16.68
CA MET A 1 73.61 17.95 17.05
C MET A 1 72.34 18.47 17.69
N THR A 2 71.29 18.65 16.89
CA THR A 2 70.05 19.36 17.25
C THR A 2 68.89 18.43 16.95
N ILE A 3 68.20 18.00 18.00
CA ILE A 3 67.08 17.06 17.95
C ILE A 3 65.81 17.84 17.63
N ARG A 4 65.15 17.53 16.50
CA ARG A 4 63.81 18.02 16.15
C ARG A 4 62.77 17.00 16.61
N ILE A 5 61.85 17.42 17.47
CA ILE A 5 60.68 16.66 17.91
C ILE A 5 59.55 16.90 16.89
N SER A 6 59.01 15.83 16.31
CA SER A 6 57.88 15.84 15.40
C SER A 6 56.57 15.62 16.16
N VAL A 7 55.60 16.52 16.00
CA VAL A 7 54.20 16.35 16.46
C VAL A 7 53.37 15.83 15.28
N PRO A 8 52.56 14.77 15.43
CA PRO A 8 51.66 14.34 14.37
C PRO A 8 50.37 15.18 14.38
N ARG A 9 49.95 15.63 13.19
CA ARG A 9 48.64 16.25 12.96
C ARG A 9 47.57 15.17 12.93
N VAL A 10 46.63 15.20 13.87
CA VAL A 10 45.40 14.40 13.83
C VAL A 10 44.40 15.12 12.91
N LEU A 11 44.06 14.49 11.79
CA LEU A 11 43.03 14.96 10.85
C LEU A 11 41.67 14.46 11.38
N ALA A 12 40.84 15.37 11.88
CA ALA A 12 39.48 15.04 12.31
C ALA A 12 38.56 14.88 11.08
N LEU A 13 38.09 13.66 10.86
CA LEU A 13 37.10 13.33 9.83
C LEU A 13 35.70 13.65 10.38
N ALA A 14 35.11 14.76 9.91
CA ALA A 14 33.72 15.10 10.24
C ALA A 14 32.77 14.23 9.42
N VAL A 15 32.12 13.27 10.09
CA VAL A 15 31.02 12.50 9.50
C VAL A 15 29.77 13.38 9.52
N ALA A 16 29.36 13.86 8.34
CA ALA A 16 28.10 14.56 8.16
C ALA A 16 26.95 13.54 8.24
N PHE A 17 26.22 13.55 9.36
CA PHE A 17 24.93 12.88 9.46
C PHE A 17 23.92 13.63 8.60
N ALA A 18 23.61 13.09 7.42
CA ALA A 18 22.46 13.53 6.65
C ALA A 18 21.19 13.04 7.38
N THR A 19 20.56 13.93 8.14
CA THR A 19 19.24 13.69 8.71
C THR A 19 18.24 13.57 7.57
N LEU A 20 17.77 12.36 7.29
CA LEU A 20 16.56 12.13 6.52
C LEU A 20 15.41 12.79 7.27
N ALA A 21 15.00 13.97 6.83
CA ALA A 21 13.79 14.61 7.30
C ALA A 21 12.61 13.73 6.86
N VAL A 22 12.09 12.92 7.80
CA VAL A 22 10.78 12.29 7.65
C VAL A 22 9.77 13.43 7.68
N ALA A 23 9.25 13.80 6.50
CA ALA A 23 8.15 14.74 6.45
C ALA A 23 6.97 14.10 7.22
N PRO A 24 6.43 14.73 8.26
CA PRO A 24 5.28 14.20 8.96
C PRO A 24 4.15 14.07 7.94
N LEU A 25 3.52 12.89 7.92
CA LEU A 25 2.29 12.70 7.16
C LEU A 25 1.31 13.81 7.59
N PRO A 26 0.61 14.46 6.66
CA PRO A 26 -0.53 15.28 7.05
C PRO A 26 -1.48 14.36 7.82
N ALA A 27 -1.62 14.60 9.12
CA ALA A 27 -2.57 13.87 9.95
C ALA A 27 -3.97 14.20 9.42
N ARG A 28 -4.51 13.33 8.57
CA ARG A 28 -5.93 13.37 8.21
C ARG A 28 -6.68 12.86 9.44
N THR A 29 -7.20 13.79 10.25
CA THR A 29 -8.05 13.49 11.40
C THR A 29 -9.51 13.24 10.99
N ASP A 30 -9.85 13.42 9.71
CA ASP A 30 -11.15 13.07 9.14
C ASP A 30 -11.09 11.67 8.56
N HIS A 31 -11.29 10.67 9.42
CA HIS A 31 -11.41 9.29 8.98
C HIS A 31 -12.78 9.10 8.29
N LYS A 32 -12.79 8.81 6.99
CA LYS A 32 -14.02 8.39 6.27
C LYS A 32 -14.61 7.12 6.88
N PHE A 33 -13.76 6.27 7.45
CA PHE A 33 -14.12 4.98 8.04
C PHE A 33 -13.54 4.83 9.44
N THR A 34 -14.29 4.18 10.32
CA THR A 34 -13.85 3.85 11.67
C THR A 34 -14.37 2.48 12.03
N THR A 35 -13.68 1.80 12.94
CA THR A 35 -14.09 0.49 13.44
C THR A 35 -15.42 0.64 14.18
N SER A 36 -16.48 0.04 13.65
CA SER A 36 -17.77 0.01 14.33
C SER A 36 -17.73 -0.94 15.55
N PRO A 37 -18.61 -0.77 16.54
CA PRO A 37 -18.67 -1.69 17.68
C PRO A 37 -18.90 -3.16 17.28
N THR A 38 -19.68 -3.41 16.22
CA THR A 38 -19.91 -4.78 15.73
C THR A 38 -18.65 -5.35 15.10
N LEU A 39 -17.97 -4.58 14.25
CA LEU A 39 -16.73 -4.98 13.59
C LEU A 39 -15.60 -5.21 14.59
N ALA A 40 -15.56 -4.44 15.68
CA ALA A 40 -14.61 -4.65 16.76
C ALA A 40 -14.78 -6.05 17.39
N LEU A 41 -16.02 -6.44 17.69
CA LEU A 41 -16.32 -7.78 18.22
C LEU A 41 -15.95 -8.86 17.19
N GLU A 42 -16.29 -8.67 15.92
CA GLU A 42 -15.93 -9.59 14.83
C GLU A 42 -14.41 -9.78 14.74
N ALA A 43 -13.63 -8.70 14.74
CA ALA A 43 -12.18 -8.74 14.70
C ALA A 43 -11.58 -9.49 15.90
N GLN A 44 -12.10 -9.25 17.11
CA GLN A 44 -11.69 -10.00 18.31
C GLN A 44 -11.97 -11.50 18.15
N TYR A 45 -13.18 -11.85 17.71
CA TYR A 45 -13.57 -13.24 17.51
C TYR A 45 -12.73 -13.92 16.44
N VAL A 46 -12.42 -13.25 15.34
CA VAL A 46 -11.55 -13.77 14.28
C VAL A 46 -10.18 -14.14 14.86
N VAL A 47 -9.52 -13.21 15.57
CA VAL A 47 -8.21 -13.51 16.16
C VAL A 47 -8.32 -14.63 17.20
N GLN A 48 -9.35 -14.62 18.04
CA GLN A 48 -9.54 -15.66 19.05
C GLN A 48 -9.75 -17.04 18.40
N LEU A 49 -10.55 -17.14 17.34
CA LEU A 49 -10.77 -18.38 16.60
C LEU A 49 -9.48 -18.88 15.97
N LEU A 50 -8.67 -17.98 15.41
CA LEU A 50 -7.38 -18.35 14.83
C LEU A 50 -6.44 -18.92 15.90
N GLU A 51 -6.32 -18.25 17.04
CA GLU A 51 -5.45 -18.70 18.13
C GLU A 51 -5.92 -20.01 18.80
N GLN A 52 -7.24 -20.25 18.85
CA GLN A 52 -7.79 -21.40 19.57
C GLN A 52 -8.01 -22.62 18.68
N ALA A 53 -8.44 -22.43 17.42
CA ALA A 53 -8.95 -23.50 16.58
C ALA A 53 -8.15 -23.71 15.28
N HIS A 54 -7.32 -22.74 14.86
CA HIS A 54 -6.56 -22.90 13.62
C HIS A 54 -5.50 -24.01 13.75
N TYR A 55 -5.29 -24.76 12.67
CA TYR A 55 -4.33 -25.87 12.65
C TYR A 55 -2.89 -25.38 12.96
N ASN A 56 -2.46 -24.29 12.33
CA ASN A 56 -1.15 -23.65 12.55
C ASN A 56 -1.14 -22.63 13.71
N ARG A 57 -2.04 -22.71 14.69
CA ARG A 57 -2.16 -21.69 15.76
C ARG A 57 -0.85 -21.42 16.53
N ASP A 58 -0.01 -22.44 16.72
CA ASP A 58 1.25 -22.31 17.46
C ASP A 58 2.37 -21.65 16.63
N ALA A 59 2.16 -21.45 15.33
CA ALA A 59 3.15 -20.87 14.42
C ALA A 59 3.13 -19.33 14.39
N VAL A 60 2.08 -18.69 14.92
CA VAL A 60 1.91 -17.24 14.89
C VAL A 60 1.94 -16.68 16.32
N THR A 61 2.73 -15.65 16.52
CA THR A 61 2.88 -14.93 17.78
C THR A 61 2.51 -13.46 17.62
N ALA A 62 2.34 -12.75 18.74
CA ALA A 62 2.11 -11.31 18.73
C ALA A 62 3.22 -10.53 17.99
N ALA A 63 4.44 -11.06 17.91
CA ALA A 63 5.56 -10.43 17.21
C ALA A 63 5.40 -10.48 15.68
N ASP A 64 4.68 -11.47 15.15
CA ASP A 64 4.51 -11.67 13.70
C ASP A 64 3.50 -10.67 13.09
N TYR A 65 2.65 -10.07 13.92
CA TYR A 65 1.67 -9.07 13.50
C TYR A 65 2.32 -7.83 12.87
N ILE A 66 3.61 -7.58 13.11
CA ILE A 66 4.37 -6.53 12.41
C ILE A 66 4.35 -6.70 10.88
N GLN A 67 4.18 -7.92 10.38
CA GLN A 67 4.12 -8.20 8.93
C GLN A 67 2.78 -7.80 8.28
N ILE A 68 1.74 -7.52 9.07
CA ILE A 68 0.41 -7.15 8.54
C ILE A 68 0.50 -5.82 7.82
N ILE A 69 1.19 -4.82 8.38
CA ILE A 69 1.30 -3.48 7.79
C ILE A 69 1.91 -3.54 6.38
N PRO A 70 3.12 -4.10 6.17
CA PRO A 70 3.70 -4.16 4.83
C PRO A 70 2.90 -5.06 3.88
N SER A 71 2.23 -6.12 4.38
CA SER A 71 1.38 -6.99 3.55
C SER A 71 0.12 -6.25 3.09
N TYR A 72 -0.54 -5.53 4.00
CA TYR A 72 -1.70 -4.70 3.71
C TYR A 72 -1.36 -3.55 2.76
N MET A 73 -0.21 -2.89 2.96
CA MET A 73 0.30 -1.88 2.02
C MET A 73 0.55 -2.47 0.63
N ALA A 74 1.08 -3.71 0.55
CA ALA A 74 1.31 -4.38 -0.72
C ALA A 74 0.01 -4.81 -1.40
N ASP A 75 -1.02 -5.18 -0.64
CA ASP A 75 -2.35 -5.48 -1.19
C ASP A 75 -3.02 -4.22 -1.76
N LEU A 76 -2.88 -3.07 -1.08
CA LEU A 76 -3.35 -1.78 -1.59
C LEU A 76 -2.56 -1.29 -2.81
N ASP A 77 -1.24 -1.42 -2.78
CA ASP A 77 -0.31 -0.96 -3.81
C ASP A 77 0.54 -2.12 -4.36
N GLY A 78 -0.10 -3.04 -5.09
CA GLY A 78 0.53 -4.27 -5.59
C GLY A 78 1.74 -4.08 -6.51
N GLN A 79 1.90 -2.90 -7.11
CA GLN A 79 3.06 -2.56 -7.96
C GLN A 79 4.04 -1.59 -7.26
N LYS A 80 3.77 -1.23 -6.01
CA LYS A 80 4.60 -0.35 -5.17
C LYS A 80 4.96 0.94 -5.90
N LEU A 81 3.93 1.65 -6.34
CA LEU A 81 4.02 2.87 -7.13
C LEU A 81 3.57 4.12 -6.38
N PHE A 82 2.65 3.98 -5.43
CA PHE A 82 1.98 5.10 -4.80
C PHE A 82 2.60 5.44 -3.45
N PHE A 83 2.80 4.43 -2.59
CA PHE A 83 3.42 4.65 -1.30
C PHE A 83 4.91 4.96 -1.42
N LEU A 84 5.42 5.71 -0.44
CA LEU A 84 6.84 5.94 -0.25
C LEU A 84 7.38 5.09 0.89
N ASN A 85 8.69 4.85 0.88
CA ASN A 85 9.34 4.16 2.00
C ASN A 85 9.21 4.94 3.32
N SER A 86 9.09 6.28 3.26
CA SER A 86 8.79 7.11 4.43
C SER A 86 7.41 6.80 5.04
N ASP A 87 6.43 6.46 4.21
CA ASP A 87 5.07 6.15 4.66
C ASP A 87 5.10 4.82 5.43
N LYS A 88 5.77 3.81 4.87
CA LYS A 88 6.00 2.52 5.54
C LYS A 88 6.65 2.70 6.91
N LEU A 89 7.77 3.44 6.98
CA LEU A 89 8.47 3.68 8.25
C LEU A 89 7.58 4.38 9.28
N SER A 90 6.77 5.35 8.83
CA SER A 90 5.83 6.05 9.72
C SER A 90 4.75 5.11 10.26
N PHE A 91 4.18 4.24 9.43
CA PHE A 91 3.19 3.24 9.87
C PHE A 91 3.81 2.22 10.81
N ASP A 92 5.04 1.80 10.51
CA ASP A 92 5.76 0.84 11.34
C ASP A 92 5.98 1.41 12.76
N GLU A 93 6.37 2.69 12.88
CA GLU A 93 6.52 3.38 14.16
C GLU A 93 5.19 3.56 14.91
N GLN A 94 4.12 3.91 14.18
CA GLN A 94 2.83 4.26 14.77
C GLN A 94 2.05 3.03 15.24
N TYR A 95 2.04 1.94 14.47
CA TYR A 95 1.09 0.84 14.68
C TYR A 95 1.76 -0.47 15.11
N SER A 96 2.96 -0.80 14.62
CA SER A 96 3.54 -2.16 14.76
C SER A 96 3.58 -2.69 16.19
N LYS A 97 3.98 -1.85 17.15
CA LYS A 97 4.19 -2.27 18.55
C LYS A 97 2.91 -2.73 19.24
N ASN A 98 1.80 -2.10 18.92
CA ASN A 98 0.52 -2.32 19.59
C ASN A 98 -0.49 -3.05 18.70
N LEU A 99 -0.11 -3.39 17.46
CA LEU A 99 -1.07 -3.87 16.47
C LEU A 99 -1.80 -5.13 16.93
N TYR A 100 -1.06 -6.11 17.42
CA TYR A 100 -1.64 -7.34 17.98
C TYR A 100 -2.65 -7.03 19.09
N TRP A 101 -2.26 -6.23 20.08
CA TRP A 101 -3.11 -5.91 21.24
C TRP A 101 -4.34 -5.08 20.85
N ASN A 102 -4.20 -4.16 19.90
CA ASN A 102 -5.32 -3.36 19.38
C ASN A 102 -6.39 -4.25 18.74
N ILE A 103 -5.98 -5.21 17.90
CA ILE A 103 -6.93 -6.11 17.23
C ILE A 103 -7.48 -7.13 18.24
N ARG A 104 -6.60 -7.83 18.96
CA ARG A 104 -6.98 -8.91 19.85
C ARG A 104 -7.82 -8.47 21.05
N GLN A 105 -7.43 -7.37 21.71
CA GLN A 105 -8.06 -6.94 22.97
C GLN A 105 -9.12 -5.87 22.75
N LEU A 106 -8.98 -5.01 21.74
CA LEU A 106 -9.92 -3.91 21.51
C LEU A 106 -10.77 -4.10 20.24
N GLY A 107 -10.43 -5.08 19.38
CA GLY A 107 -11.07 -5.20 18.07
C GLY A 107 -10.75 -4.05 17.12
N ASN A 108 -9.82 -3.17 17.50
CA ASN A 108 -9.61 -1.92 16.81
C ASN A 108 -8.71 -2.12 15.60
N ILE A 109 -9.29 -1.94 14.40
CA ILE A 109 -8.58 -2.03 13.12
C ILE A 109 -8.42 -0.65 12.45
N ASN A 110 -8.53 0.45 13.20
CA ASN A 110 -8.40 1.81 12.64
C ASN A 110 -7.08 2.04 11.90
N ALA A 111 -6.02 1.31 12.25
CA ALA A 111 -4.78 1.32 11.49
C ALA A 111 -5.00 1.04 9.99
N ALA A 112 -5.92 0.15 9.64
CA ALA A 112 -6.29 -0.14 8.25
C ALA A 112 -6.85 1.10 7.54
N TYR A 113 -7.79 1.79 8.19
CA TYR A 113 -8.44 2.99 7.65
C TYR A 113 -7.48 4.17 7.54
N ASP A 114 -6.56 4.31 8.50
CA ASP A 114 -5.56 5.38 8.50
C ASP A 114 -4.56 5.20 7.36
N ILE A 115 -4.05 3.97 7.18
CA ILE A 115 -3.15 3.61 6.09
C ILE A 115 -3.84 3.82 4.74
N TYR A 116 -5.11 3.41 4.61
CA TYR A 116 -5.89 3.64 3.41
C TYR A 116 -6.12 5.14 3.14
N GLY A 117 -6.37 5.95 4.18
CA GLY A 117 -6.52 7.40 4.02
C GLY A 117 -5.28 8.06 3.43
N VAL A 118 -4.09 7.61 3.85
CA VAL A 118 -2.82 8.05 3.26
C VAL A 118 -2.66 7.54 1.83
N TYR A 119 -3.03 6.28 1.57
CA TYR A 119 -3.02 5.71 0.22
C TYR A 119 -3.90 6.53 -0.73
N GLU A 120 -5.13 6.84 -0.34
CA GLU A 120 -6.08 7.65 -1.10
C GLU A 120 -5.49 9.03 -1.41
N THR A 121 -4.86 9.68 -0.42
CA THR A 121 -4.15 10.96 -0.65
C THR A 121 -3.02 10.79 -1.66
N ARG A 122 -2.15 9.79 -1.52
CA ARG A 122 -1.03 9.53 -2.45
C ARG A 122 -1.51 9.26 -3.87
N VAL A 123 -2.58 8.48 -4.03
CA VAL A 123 -3.20 8.18 -5.33
C VAL A 123 -3.75 9.45 -5.96
N ASN A 124 -4.51 10.26 -5.21
CA ASN A 124 -5.05 11.53 -5.70
C ASN A 124 -3.95 12.51 -6.15
N GLU A 125 -2.94 12.71 -5.31
CA GLU A 125 -1.78 13.55 -5.64
C GLU A 125 -1.10 13.05 -6.92
N ARG A 126 -0.88 11.73 -7.01
CA ARG A 126 -0.20 11.11 -8.15
C ARG A 126 -1.01 11.21 -9.42
N ILE A 127 -2.33 10.98 -9.39
CA ILE A 127 -3.17 11.05 -10.58
C ILE A 127 -3.27 12.50 -11.09
N ASN A 128 -3.37 13.48 -10.19
CA ASN A 128 -3.30 14.89 -10.58
C ASN A 128 -1.96 15.24 -11.23
N TRP A 129 -0.85 14.71 -10.70
CA TRP A 129 0.46 14.83 -11.32
C TRP A 129 0.47 14.19 -12.72
N ILE A 130 -0.07 12.97 -12.88
CA ILE A 130 -0.16 12.28 -14.17
C ILE A 130 -0.95 13.11 -15.19
N PHE A 131 -2.09 13.69 -14.81
CA PHE A 131 -2.88 14.52 -15.71
C PHE A 131 -2.15 15.77 -16.19
N ASN A 132 -1.27 16.33 -15.35
CA ASN A 132 -0.41 17.43 -15.76
C ASN A 132 0.76 16.95 -16.62
N GLU A 133 1.31 15.77 -16.34
CA GLU A 133 2.40 15.18 -17.09
C GLU A 133 1.97 14.78 -18.50
N LEU A 134 0.77 14.23 -18.67
CA LEU A 134 0.21 13.85 -19.97
C LEU A 134 0.04 15.02 -20.95
N LYS A 135 -0.03 16.27 -20.44
CA LYS A 135 -0.09 17.47 -21.28
C LYS A 135 1.25 17.81 -21.94
N LYS A 136 2.36 17.30 -21.40
CA LYS A 136 3.72 17.52 -21.93
C LYS A 136 4.04 16.55 -23.04
N ASP A 137 5.15 16.82 -23.74
CA ASP A 137 5.67 15.92 -24.75
C ASP A 137 6.51 14.81 -24.13
N PHE A 138 6.36 13.60 -24.68
CA PHE A 138 7.10 12.42 -24.26
C PHE A 138 8.13 12.04 -25.31
N ASP A 139 9.40 12.10 -24.94
CA ASP A 139 10.46 11.52 -25.76
C ASP A 139 10.50 10.00 -25.56
N LEU A 140 10.14 9.28 -26.62
CA LEU A 140 10.12 7.82 -26.69
C LEU A 140 11.34 7.23 -27.42
N THR A 141 12.33 8.07 -27.75
CA THR A 141 13.56 7.64 -28.44
C THR A 141 14.68 7.24 -27.48
N THR A 142 14.48 7.45 -26.19
CA THR A 142 15.42 7.10 -25.12
C THR A 142 15.45 5.61 -24.84
N HIS A 143 16.61 5.09 -24.43
CA HIS A 143 16.81 3.67 -24.09
C HIS A 143 16.45 3.39 -22.63
N ASP A 144 15.21 3.71 -22.24
CA ASP A 144 14.73 3.49 -20.88
C ASP A 144 14.28 2.03 -20.69
N THR A 145 14.47 1.51 -19.47
CA THR A 145 13.97 0.19 -19.09
C THR A 145 12.94 0.31 -17.97
N TYR A 146 11.86 -0.46 -18.06
CA TYR A 146 10.84 -0.54 -17.02
C TYR A 146 10.60 -2.00 -16.62
N ARG A 147 10.58 -2.25 -15.31
CA ARG A 147 10.27 -3.57 -14.75
C ARG A 147 8.75 -3.73 -14.64
N LEU A 148 8.18 -4.66 -15.42
CA LEU A 148 6.73 -4.92 -15.44
C LEU A 148 6.19 -5.46 -14.11
N ASP A 149 6.81 -6.53 -13.59
CA ASP A 149 6.43 -7.09 -12.30
C ASP A 149 7.22 -6.41 -11.17
N ARG A 150 6.55 -5.53 -10.44
CA ARG A 150 7.12 -4.83 -9.29
C ARG A 150 6.62 -5.33 -7.94
N THR A 151 5.91 -6.45 -7.89
CA THR A 151 5.38 -7.03 -6.62
C THR A 151 6.48 -7.22 -5.57
N LYS A 152 7.69 -7.60 -6.01
CA LYS A 152 8.89 -7.77 -5.16
C LYS A 152 9.86 -6.59 -5.18
N SER A 153 9.48 -5.44 -5.72
CA SER A 153 10.32 -4.24 -5.67
C SER A 153 10.26 -3.59 -4.29
N GLU A 154 11.14 -2.63 -4.02
CA GLU A 154 10.98 -1.73 -2.88
C GLU A 154 10.08 -0.56 -3.26
N TRP A 155 9.39 0.02 -2.26
CA TRP A 155 8.69 1.29 -2.44
C TRP A 155 9.70 2.40 -2.75
N PRO A 156 9.33 3.38 -3.60
CA PRO A 156 10.18 4.53 -3.88
C PRO A 156 10.71 5.19 -2.60
N ALA A 157 12.01 5.47 -2.56
CA ALA A 157 12.64 6.04 -1.38
C ALA A 157 12.16 7.47 -1.07
N ASN A 158 11.76 8.22 -2.09
CA ASN A 158 11.31 9.61 -2.01
C ASN A 158 10.47 9.99 -3.24
N ALA A 159 9.93 11.21 -3.24
CA ALA A 159 9.10 11.73 -4.32
C ALA A 159 9.81 11.74 -5.68
N GLN A 160 11.09 12.11 -5.74
CA GLN A 160 11.86 12.13 -6.99
C GLN A 160 12.01 10.73 -7.61
N ALA A 161 12.26 9.71 -6.77
CA ALA A 161 12.32 8.33 -7.20
C ALA A 161 10.95 7.83 -7.70
N ALA A 162 9.86 8.25 -7.04
CA ALA A 162 8.51 7.94 -7.48
C ALA A 162 8.20 8.61 -8.83
N ASP A 163 8.56 9.88 -9.01
CA ASP A 163 8.33 10.60 -10.26
C ASP A 163 9.05 9.94 -11.44
N THR A 164 10.32 9.56 -11.24
CA THR A 164 11.11 8.85 -12.25
C THR A 164 10.44 7.53 -12.65
N LEU A 165 9.97 6.77 -11.66
CA LEU A 165 9.27 5.50 -11.88
C LEU A 165 7.96 5.70 -12.65
N TRP A 166 7.19 6.72 -12.28
CA TRP A 166 5.94 7.06 -12.97
C TRP A 166 6.16 7.54 -14.39
N HIS A 167 7.20 8.32 -14.66
CA HIS A 167 7.59 8.68 -16.02
C HIS A 167 7.87 7.45 -16.88
N GLN A 168 8.65 6.49 -16.38
CA GLN A 168 8.94 5.25 -17.10
C GLN A 168 7.67 4.43 -17.34
N ARG A 169 6.77 4.36 -16.35
CA ARG A 169 5.47 3.69 -16.50
C ARG A 169 4.59 4.37 -17.54
N LEU A 170 4.49 5.70 -17.53
CA LEU A 170 3.70 6.44 -18.52
C LEU A 170 4.26 6.24 -19.94
N LYS A 171 5.59 6.27 -20.12
CA LYS A 171 6.22 5.95 -21.41
C LYS A 171 5.83 4.55 -21.88
N LEU A 172 5.90 3.53 -21.01
CA LEU A 172 5.48 2.18 -21.33
C LEU A 172 4.01 2.12 -21.76
N GLU A 173 3.12 2.77 -21.01
CA GLU A 173 1.68 2.78 -21.32
C GLU A 173 1.41 3.47 -22.66
N LEU A 174 2.08 4.59 -22.95
CA LEU A 174 1.97 5.28 -24.23
C LEU A 174 2.50 4.43 -25.39
N ILE A 175 3.66 3.79 -25.23
CA ILE A 175 4.23 2.87 -26.23
C ILE A 175 3.25 1.73 -26.53
N ALA A 176 2.64 1.14 -25.50
CA ALA A 176 1.66 0.06 -25.67
C ALA A 176 0.45 0.53 -26.50
N GLU A 177 -0.05 1.75 -26.28
CA GLU A 177 -1.14 2.31 -27.07
C GLU A 177 -0.72 2.66 -28.51
N LEU A 178 0.51 3.14 -28.73
CA LEU A 178 1.05 3.38 -30.07
C LEU A 178 1.23 2.07 -30.85
N MET A 179 1.64 0.99 -30.20
CA MET A 179 1.70 -0.35 -30.80
C MET A 179 0.31 -0.85 -31.22
N ASN A 180 -0.73 -0.40 -30.53
CA ASN A 180 -2.13 -0.62 -30.91
C ASN A 180 -2.62 0.33 -32.02
N LYS A 181 -1.70 0.99 -32.74
CA LYS A 181 -1.97 1.88 -33.89
C LYS A 181 -2.77 3.14 -33.55
N LYS A 182 -2.76 3.58 -32.29
CA LYS A 182 -3.33 4.88 -31.89
C LYS A 182 -2.36 6.01 -32.18
N THR A 183 -2.87 7.22 -32.39
CA THR A 183 -2.03 8.44 -32.40
C THR A 183 -1.57 8.79 -30.98
N MET A 184 -0.55 9.64 -30.84
CA MET A 184 -0.08 10.09 -29.54
C MET A 184 -1.19 10.74 -28.70
N ASP A 185 -2.05 11.56 -29.31
CA ASP A 185 -3.15 12.21 -28.60
C ASP A 185 -4.21 11.20 -28.15
N GLN A 186 -4.54 10.21 -28.99
CA GLN A 186 -5.45 9.12 -28.63
C GLN A 186 -4.87 8.22 -27.52
N ALA A 187 -3.56 7.99 -27.54
CA ALA A 187 -2.85 7.26 -26.50
C ALA A 187 -2.93 8.01 -25.16
N LYS A 188 -2.57 9.30 -25.14
CA LYS A 188 -2.69 10.17 -23.95
C LYS A 188 -4.11 10.19 -23.39
N GLU A 189 -5.12 10.31 -24.26
CA GLU A 189 -6.52 10.29 -23.83
C GLU A 189 -6.95 8.93 -23.26
N THR A 190 -6.49 7.83 -23.86
CA THR A 190 -6.77 6.48 -23.32
C THR A 190 -6.16 6.31 -21.91
N VAL A 191 -4.89 6.72 -21.76
CA VAL A 191 -4.18 6.66 -20.48
C VAL A 191 -4.85 7.56 -19.45
N ARG A 192 -5.26 8.76 -19.83
CA ARG A 192 -6.03 9.68 -18.97
C ARG A 192 -7.31 9.03 -18.47
N LYS A 193 -8.16 8.49 -19.35
CA LYS A 193 -9.41 7.82 -18.99
C LYS A 193 -9.21 6.64 -18.03
N ARG A 194 -8.10 5.91 -18.16
CA ARG A 194 -7.73 4.82 -17.25
C ARG A 194 -7.57 5.32 -15.82
N TYR A 195 -6.87 6.44 -15.64
CA TYR A 195 -6.66 7.02 -14.30
C TYR A 195 -7.91 7.75 -13.78
N GLU A 196 -8.75 8.34 -14.64
CA GLU A 196 -10.07 8.84 -14.25
C GLU A 196 -10.96 7.71 -13.72
N ARG A 197 -10.96 6.55 -14.38
CA ARG A 197 -11.68 5.36 -13.87
C ARG A 197 -11.11 4.86 -12.55
N MET A 198 -9.79 4.91 -12.38
CA MET A 198 -9.15 4.55 -11.12
C MET A 198 -9.60 5.45 -9.97
N LEU A 199 -9.68 6.77 -10.18
CA LEU A 199 -10.22 7.70 -9.18
C LEU A 199 -11.67 7.35 -8.83
N LYS A 200 -12.52 7.14 -9.84
CA LYS A 200 -13.91 6.77 -9.60
C LYS A 200 -14.04 5.49 -8.77
N ASN A 201 -13.28 4.45 -9.13
CA ASN A 201 -13.29 3.19 -8.39
C ASN A 201 -12.81 3.34 -6.94
N MET A 202 -11.95 4.32 -6.66
CA MET A 202 -11.48 4.60 -5.31
C MET A 202 -12.55 5.29 -4.45
N ASP A 203 -13.39 6.12 -5.06
CA ASP A 203 -14.52 6.76 -4.38
C ASP A 203 -15.58 5.73 -3.94
N ASP A 204 -15.74 4.68 -4.74
CA ASP A 204 -16.68 3.57 -4.52
C ASP A 204 -16.21 2.56 -3.45
N VAL A 205 -14.98 2.67 -2.93
CA VAL A 205 -14.47 1.76 -1.88
C VAL A 205 -15.23 1.96 -0.57
N GLU A 206 -15.66 0.85 0.03
CA GLU A 206 -16.38 0.83 1.30
C GLU A 206 -15.49 0.42 2.49
N GLY A 207 -15.93 0.77 3.70
CA GLY A 207 -15.22 0.41 4.93
C GLY A 207 -15.18 -1.10 5.20
N SER A 208 -16.16 -1.85 4.67
CA SER A 208 -16.24 -3.31 4.67
C SER A 208 -15.17 -3.95 3.80
N ASP A 209 -14.88 -3.39 2.62
CA ASP A 209 -13.83 -3.90 1.73
C ASP A 209 -12.45 -3.78 2.41
N LEU A 210 -12.22 -2.63 3.07
CA LEU A 210 -10.98 -2.36 3.77
C LEU A 210 -10.79 -3.24 5.00
N SER A 211 -11.87 -3.46 5.77
CA SER A 211 -11.80 -4.36 6.93
C SER A 211 -11.62 -5.80 6.49
N GLU A 212 -12.26 -6.23 5.40
CA GLU A 212 -12.09 -7.55 4.83
C GLU A 212 -10.65 -7.78 4.38
N LEU A 213 -10.09 -6.83 3.62
CA LEU A 213 -8.71 -6.91 3.15
C LEU A 213 -7.72 -6.98 4.32
N PHE A 214 -7.95 -6.18 5.36
CA PHE A 214 -7.08 -6.13 6.52
C PHE A 214 -7.15 -7.40 7.39
N LEU A 215 -8.36 -7.87 7.72
CA LEU A 215 -8.54 -9.10 8.51
C LEU A 215 -8.13 -10.34 7.72
N SER A 216 -8.24 -10.33 6.40
CA SER A 216 -7.69 -11.39 5.56
C SER A 216 -6.17 -11.45 5.61
N ASN A 217 -5.47 -10.32 5.75
CA ASN A 217 -4.03 -10.32 6.00
C ASN A 217 -3.68 -10.93 7.37
N VAL A 218 -4.52 -10.73 8.39
CA VAL A 218 -4.38 -11.42 9.69
C VAL A 218 -4.52 -12.94 9.50
N GLY A 219 -5.52 -13.39 8.74
CA GLY A 219 -5.69 -14.80 8.40
C GLY A 219 -4.48 -15.40 7.67
N ARG A 220 -3.96 -14.67 6.68
CA ARG A 220 -2.79 -15.07 5.87
C ARG A 220 -1.49 -15.22 6.68
N LEU A 221 -1.38 -14.64 7.88
CA LEU A 221 -0.26 -14.93 8.78
C LEU A 221 -0.26 -16.40 9.24
N TYR A 222 -1.43 -17.01 9.39
CA TYR A 222 -1.57 -18.39 9.86
C TYR A 222 -1.49 -19.40 8.71
N ASP A 223 -2.08 -19.08 7.56
CA ASP A 223 -2.04 -19.91 6.35
C ASP A 223 -2.47 -19.09 5.11
N PRO A 224 -1.86 -19.28 3.93
CA PRO A 224 -2.23 -18.56 2.71
C PRO A 224 -3.68 -18.79 2.23
N HIS A 225 -4.36 -19.81 2.73
CA HIS A 225 -5.76 -20.13 2.41
C HIS A 225 -6.76 -19.68 3.47
N THR A 226 -6.29 -19.00 4.52
CA THR A 226 -7.15 -18.44 5.56
C THR A 226 -7.50 -17.00 5.22
N THR A 227 -8.79 -16.75 5.02
CA THR A 227 -9.33 -15.43 4.65
C THR A 227 -10.50 -15.07 5.55
N TYR A 228 -10.75 -13.76 5.67
CA TYR A 228 -11.96 -13.23 6.27
C TYR A 228 -12.94 -12.86 5.15
N PHE A 229 -14.24 -13.01 5.39
CA PHE A 229 -15.28 -12.53 4.48
C PHE A 229 -16.16 -11.53 5.22
N SER A 230 -16.41 -10.39 4.59
CA SER A 230 -17.50 -9.49 4.96
C SER A 230 -18.86 -10.17 4.69
N ALA A 231 -19.93 -9.57 5.21
CA ALA A 231 -21.28 -10.12 5.06
C ALA A 231 -21.69 -10.30 3.59
N SER A 232 -21.37 -9.32 2.73
CA SER A 232 -21.65 -9.40 1.28
C SER A 232 -20.83 -10.49 0.61
N THR A 233 -19.51 -10.53 0.84
CA THR A 233 -18.64 -11.57 0.27
C THR A 233 -19.06 -12.98 0.73
N PHE A 234 -19.50 -13.12 1.98
CA PHE A 234 -20.01 -14.38 2.50
C PHE A 234 -21.33 -14.79 1.84
N GLU A 235 -22.23 -13.84 1.54
CA GLU A 235 -23.45 -14.11 0.78
C GLU A 235 -23.12 -14.61 -0.63
N ASP A 236 -22.21 -13.93 -1.34
CA ASP A 236 -21.74 -14.32 -2.67
C ASP A 236 -21.10 -15.72 -2.66
N PHE A 237 -20.26 -16.00 -1.67
CA PHE A 237 -19.68 -17.33 -1.47
C PHE A 237 -20.77 -18.39 -1.24
N ASN A 238 -21.77 -18.10 -0.42
CA ASN A 238 -22.89 -19.02 -0.19
C ASN A 238 -23.72 -19.27 -1.45
N ILE A 239 -23.94 -18.25 -2.28
CA ILE A 239 -24.63 -18.40 -3.57
C ILE A 239 -23.84 -19.36 -4.47
N GLN A 240 -22.52 -19.19 -4.54
CA GLN A 240 -21.66 -20.08 -5.32
C GLN A 240 -21.67 -21.52 -4.80
N MET A 241 -21.67 -21.73 -3.48
CA MET A 241 -21.69 -23.07 -2.88
C MET A 241 -23.06 -23.75 -2.97
N LYS A 242 -24.15 -22.99 -2.82
CA LYS A 242 -25.52 -23.51 -2.89
C LYS A 242 -26.05 -23.60 -4.32
N LEU A 243 -25.39 -22.93 -5.28
CA LEU A 243 -25.86 -22.77 -6.67
C LEU A 243 -27.28 -22.19 -6.76
N GLN A 244 -27.64 -21.33 -5.81
CA GLN A 244 -28.97 -20.75 -5.68
C GLN A 244 -28.85 -19.27 -5.31
N LEU A 245 -29.53 -18.42 -6.08
CA LEU A 245 -29.62 -16.99 -5.88
C LEU A 245 -31.07 -16.61 -5.60
N PHE A 246 -31.30 -15.82 -4.55
CA PHE A 246 -32.57 -15.14 -4.33
C PHE A 246 -32.45 -13.70 -4.82
N GLY A 247 -32.86 -13.44 -6.06
CA GLY A 247 -32.74 -12.13 -6.70
C GLY A 247 -33.33 -12.11 -8.11
N ILE A 248 -32.97 -11.12 -8.92
CA ILE A 248 -33.46 -10.98 -10.31
C ILE A 248 -32.67 -11.80 -11.34
N GLY A 249 -31.57 -12.46 -10.94
CA GLY A 249 -30.77 -13.32 -11.83
C GLY A 249 -30.08 -12.57 -12.98
N ALA A 250 -29.52 -11.38 -12.69
CA ALA A 250 -28.80 -10.54 -13.65
C ALA A 250 -27.32 -10.41 -13.29
#